data_AF-A0A0B1TIS8-F1
#
_entry.id   AF-A0A0B1TIS8-F1
#
_cell.length_a   1.000
_cell.length_b   1.000
_cell.length_c   1.000
_cell.angle_alpha   90.00
_cell.angle_beta   90.00
_cell.angle_gamma   90.00
#
_symmetry.space_group_name_H-M   'P 1'
#
loop_
_entity.id
_entity.type
_entity.pdbx_description
1 polymer ?
#
loop_
_entity_poly.entity_id
_entity_poly.type
_entity_poly.pdbx_seq_one_letter_code
_entity_poly.pdbx_strand_id
1 'polypeptide(L)'
;MENGVEYSCTDDEPVYEGSGEEISVNSCPDNADGSDDITIGHFLICCISKRFKACVDDYGDSVKTGHFVIGNGLLKYCNIQKNGLRARIEPKGCFNGSRTDDVEDVSLHIKKYAVWRQGAYDLRCGDDGIQVYRCHVDNKTVYVGQAWIDKEGVVNICK
;
A
#
# COMPACT_ATOMS: atom_id res chain seq x y z
N MET A 1 -52.22 -5.99 19.57
CA MET A 1 -51.13 -5.21 20.18
C MET A 1 -49.84 -5.88 19.76
N GLU A 2 -49.22 -5.37 18.71
CA GLU A 2 -47.84 -5.69 18.33
C GLU A 2 -47.13 -4.35 18.18
N ASN A 3 -46.00 -4.24 18.88
CA ASN A 3 -45.14 -3.06 18.97
C ASN A 3 -44.09 -3.08 17.86
N GLY A 4 -43.66 -1.88 17.43
CA GLY A 4 -42.36 -1.64 16.82
C GLY A 4 -42.46 -1.27 15.34
N VAL A 5 -41.75 -0.27 14.82
CA VAL A 5 -40.63 0.55 15.30
C VAL A 5 -40.70 1.86 14.52
N GLU A 6 -40.60 3.02 15.18
CA GLU A 6 -40.47 4.32 14.51
C GLU A 6 -39.01 4.54 14.11
N TYR A 7 -38.78 4.86 12.84
CA TYR A 7 -37.48 5.27 12.32
C TYR A 7 -37.29 6.77 12.61
N SER A 8 -36.43 7.12 13.56
CA SER A 8 -35.88 8.47 13.66
C SER A 8 -34.65 8.56 12.76
N CYS A 9 -34.75 9.28 11.65
CA CYS A 9 -33.58 9.72 10.91
C CYS A 9 -32.88 10.79 11.75
N THR A 10 -31.90 10.40 12.56
CA THR A 10 -30.90 11.34 13.05
C THR A 10 -29.92 11.61 11.91
N ASP A 11 -29.80 12.88 11.54
CA ASP A 11 -28.72 13.39 10.69
C ASP A 11 -27.39 13.20 11.45
N ASP A 12 -26.83 12.00 11.38
CA ASP A 12 -25.46 11.75 11.79
C ASP A 12 -24.53 12.30 10.70
N GLU A 13 -24.01 13.50 10.93
CA GLU A 13 -22.84 13.98 10.20
C GLU A 13 -21.71 12.94 10.30
N PRO A 14 -20.95 12.69 9.22
CA PRO A 14 -19.91 11.67 9.26
C PRO A 14 -18.79 12.08 10.21
N VAL A 15 -18.83 11.55 11.43
CA VAL A 15 -17.69 11.56 12.36
C VAL A 15 -16.60 10.71 11.71
N TYR A 16 -15.58 11.37 11.16
CA TYR A 16 -14.39 10.71 10.64
C TYR A 16 -13.60 10.17 11.85
N GLU A 17 -13.89 8.95 12.28
CA GLU A 17 -13.08 8.24 13.27
C GLU A 17 -11.70 7.93 12.66
N GLY A 18 -10.70 8.74 13.02
CA GLY A 18 -9.30 8.42 12.76
C GLY A 18 -8.89 7.21 13.60
N SER A 19 -8.63 6.08 12.95
CA SER A 19 -8.41 4.76 13.57
C SER A 19 -7.02 4.55 14.20
N GLY A 20 -6.41 5.55 14.83
CA GLY A 20 -5.00 5.48 15.23
C GLY A 20 -4.77 5.30 16.72
N GLU A 21 -4.00 4.27 17.12
CA GLU A 21 -3.26 4.31 18.39
C GLU A 21 -2.55 5.66 18.54
N GLU A 22 -2.72 6.33 19.68
CA GLU A 22 -2.05 7.60 19.95
C GLU A 22 -0.55 7.39 20.21
N ILE A 23 0.23 7.29 19.14
CA ILE A 23 1.69 7.25 19.24
C ILE A 23 2.19 8.68 19.46
N SER A 24 2.59 8.96 20.69
CA SER A 24 3.15 10.26 21.08
C SER A 24 4.56 10.44 20.51
N VAL A 25 4.74 11.49 19.70
CA VAL A 25 6.05 11.94 19.20
C VAL A 25 6.85 12.74 20.24
N ASN A 26 6.43 12.75 21.51
CA ASN A 26 7.05 13.53 22.58
C ASN A 26 8.18 12.80 23.31
N SER A 27 8.37 11.51 23.05
CA SER A 27 9.35 10.68 23.74
C SER A 27 10.63 10.54 22.90
N CYS A 28 11.54 11.51 23.05
CA CYS A 28 12.89 11.40 22.51
C CYS A 28 13.86 11.03 23.64
N PRO A 29 14.90 10.21 23.37
CA PRO A 29 16.02 10.06 24.29
C PRO A 29 16.63 11.42 24.67
N ASP A 30 17.12 11.57 25.90
CA ASP A 30 17.72 12.82 26.37
C ASP A 30 18.97 13.24 25.55
N ASN A 31 19.61 12.30 24.87
CA ASN A 31 20.76 12.52 23.97
C ASN A 31 20.38 12.35 22.50
N ALA A 32 19.11 12.52 22.15
CA ALA A 32 18.66 12.31 20.79
C ALA A 32 19.40 13.24 19.80
N ASP A 33 19.87 12.69 18.69
CA ASP A 33 20.42 13.42 17.57
C ASP A 33 19.56 13.24 16.30
N GLY A 34 20.05 13.74 15.16
CA GLY A 34 19.34 13.64 13.89
C GLY A 34 19.15 12.22 13.35
N SER A 35 19.69 11.19 14.01
CA SER A 35 19.54 9.76 13.72
C SER A 35 18.48 9.07 14.59
N ASP A 36 18.01 9.71 15.67
CA ASP A 36 16.89 9.24 16.49
C ASP A 36 15.52 9.54 15.85
N ASP A 37 15.41 9.23 14.57
CA ASP A 37 14.17 9.38 13.82
C ASP A 37 13.20 8.25 14.19
N ILE A 38 11.93 8.59 14.38
CA ILE A 38 10.86 7.65 14.66
C ILE A 38 10.14 7.34 13.35
N THR A 39 9.93 6.06 13.06
CA THR A 39 9.08 5.62 11.94
C THR A 39 7.71 5.21 12.45
N ILE A 40 6.66 5.88 11.99
CA ILE A 40 5.26 5.52 12.27
C ILE A 40 4.57 5.23 10.93
N GLY A 41 4.11 3.98 10.75
CA GLY A 41 3.70 3.49 9.43
C GLY A 41 4.88 3.60 8.46
N HIS A 42 4.71 4.40 7.40
CA HIS A 42 5.75 4.69 6.42
C HIS A 42 6.25 6.15 6.50
N PHE A 43 6.06 6.84 7.62
CA PHE A 43 6.52 8.20 7.82
C PHE A 43 7.74 8.24 8.73
N LEU A 44 8.82 8.86 8.27
CA LEU A 44 10.00 9.16 9.06
C LEU A 44 9.85 10.52 9.73
N ILE A 45 9.92 10.55 11.05
CA ILE A 45 9.68 11.74 11.87
C ILE A 45 10.94 12.03 12.68
N CYS A 46 11.48 13.24 12.52
CA CYS A 46 12.54 13.73 13.40
C CYS A 46 11.97 13.94 14.80
N CYS A 47 12.46 13.17 15.77
CA CYS A 47 11.98 13.24 17.14
C CYS A 47 12.22 14.64 17.75
N ILE A 48 13.41 15.22 17.54
CA ILE A 48 13.79 16.53 18.10
C ILE A 48 12.91 17.66 17.57
N SER A 49 12.81 17.79 16.24
CA SER A 49 12.06 18.89 15.63
C SER A 49 10.56 18.64 15.55
N LYS A 50 10.12 17.39 15.80
CA LYS A 50 8.74 16.91 15.64
C LYS A 50 8.19 17.19 14.25
N ARG A 51 9.00 16.88 13.23
CA ARG A 51 8.67 17.13 11.81
C ARG A 51 8.83 15.86 10.99
N PHE A 52 7.95 15.70 10.02
CA PHE A 52 8.13 14.73 8.95
C PHE A 52 9.38 15.07 8.14
N LYS A 53 10.27 14.09 7.96
CA LYS A 53 11.52 14.18 7.20
C LYS A 53 11.43 13.49 5.84
N ALA A 54 10.83 12.31 5.83
CA ALA A 54 10.75 11.44 4.66
C ALA A 54 9.56 10.48 4.81
N CYS A 55 9.24 9.76 3.74
CA CYS A 55 8.57 8.48 3.82
C CYS A 55 9.62 7.36 3.71
N VAL A 56 9.32 6.18 4.24
CA VAL A 56 10.23 5.03 4.25
C VAL A 56 9.57 3.87 3.54
N ASP A 57 10.30 3.23 2.64
CA ASP A 57 9.86 2.00 1.98
C ASP A 57 10.07 0.74 2.83
N ASP A 58 9.70 -0.43 2.31
CA ASP A 58 9.83 -1.70 3.02
C ASP A 58 11.29 -2.16 3.21
N TYR A 59 12.24 -1.53 2.50
CA TYR A 59 13.67 -1.80 2.59
C TYR A 59 14.42 -0.85 3.53
N GLY A 60 13.71 0.15 4.09
CA GLY A 60 14.29 1.18 4.96
C GLY A 60 14.84 2.38 4.20
N ASP A 61 14.68 2.45 2.87
CA ASP A 61 15.14 3.56 2.07
C ASP A 61 14.19 4.75 2.22
N SER A 62 14.74 5.94 2.47
CA SER A 62 13.96 7.14 2.79
C SER A 62 13.82 8.07 1.58
N VAL A 63 12.60 8.50 1.28
CA VAL A 63 12.29 9.48 0.23
C VAL A 63 11.71 10.76 0.84
N LYS A 64 12.35 11.91 0.60
CA LYS A 64 11.83 13.20 1.09
C LYS A 64 10.56 13.61 0.34
N THR A 65 10.57 13.44 -0.98
CA THR A 65 9.44 13.69 -1.88
C THR A 65 9.73 12.91 -3.16
N GLY A 66 8.75 12.16 -3.66
CA GLY A 66 8.96 11.28 -4.81
C GLY A 66 8.19 9.97 -4.69
N HIS A 67 8.33 9.12 -5.70
CA HIS A 67 7.74 7.79 -5.69
C HIS A 67 8.56 6.83 -4.83
N PHE A 68 7.87 5.85 -4.25
CA PHE A 68 8.47 4.73 -3.54
C PHE A 68 7.51 3.55 -3.55
N VAL A 69 8.03 2.36 -3.25
CA VAL A 69 7.29 1.10 -3.35
C VAL A 69 7.17 0.46 -1.98
N ILE A 70 5.97 0.04 -1.61
CA ILE A 70 5.72 -0.70 -0.36
C ILE A 70 4.96 -1.99 -0.66
N GLY A 71 4.99 -2.93 0.28
CA GLY A 71 4.33 -4.22 0.20
C GLY A 71 4.62 -4.94 -1.12
N ASN A 72 3.55 -5.50 -1.70
CA ASN A 72 3.63 -6.28 -2.92
C ASN A 72 3.62 -5.40 -4.18
N GLY A 73 4.57 -4.48 -4.30
CA GLY A 73 4.71 -3.60 -5.46
C GLY A 73 3.72 -2.43 -5.49
N LEU A 74 3.19 -1.97 -4.35
CA LEU A 74 2.34 -0.79 -4.29
C LEU A 74 3.16 0.47 -4.52
N LEU A 75 2.89 1.16 -5.62
CA LEU A 75 3.50 2.44 -5.93
C LEU A 75 2.80 3.54 -5.15
N LYS A 76 3.57 4.28 -4.37
CA LYS A 76 3.12 5.42 -3.58
C LYS A 76 3.92 6.66 -3.96
N TYR A 77 3.39 7.81 -3.60
CA TYR A 77 4.11 9.08 -3.70
C TYR A 77 4.15 9.76 -2.33
N CYS A 78 5.35 10.08 -1.88
CA CYS A 78 5.59 10.82 -0.65
C CYS A 78 5.49 12.32 -0.92
N ASN A 79 4.63 13.00 -0.17
CA ASN A 79 4.46 14.45 -0.25
C ASN A 79 4.55 15.06 1.16
N ILE A 80 5.70 15.64 1.49
CA ILE A 80 5.90 16.37 2.74
C ILE A 80 5.57 17.83 2.49
N GLN A 81 4.56 18.33 3.21
CA GLN A 81 4.14 19.72 3.08
C GLN A 81 5.19 20.64 3.70
N LYS A 82 5.31 21.84 3.12
CA LYS A 82 6.37 22.83 3.38
C LYS A 82 7.06 22.72 4.73
N ASN A 83 6.62 23.32 5.80
CA ASN A 83 7.21 23.27 7.14
C ASN A 83 7.27 21.88 7.86
N GLY A 84 7.07 20.75 7.20
CA GLY A 84 7.23 19.40 7.76
C GLY A 84 6.20 19.01 8.84
N LEU A 85 5.10 19.76 8.98
CA LEU A 85 4.03 19.48 9.95
C LEU A 85 2.98 18.51 9.44
N ARG A 86 2.94 18.32 8.13
CA ARG A 86 1.97 17.47 7.46
C ARG A 86 2.68 16.71 6.37
N ALA A 87 2.35 15.44 6.23
CA ALA A 87 2.81 14.61 5.14
C ALA A 87 1.64 13.77 4.63
N ARG A 88 1.71 13.38 3.36
CA ARG A 88 0.74 12.49 2.73
C ARG A 88 1.46 11.44 1.91
N ILE A 89 1.02 10.20 2.05
CA ILE A 89 1.37 9.12 1.13
C ILE A 89 0.18 8.93 0.19
N GLU A 90 0.40 9.22 -1.08
CA GLU A 90 -0.64 9.14 -2.11
C GLU A 90 -0.54 7.81 -2.86
N PRO A 91 -1.65 7.08 -3.08
CA PRO A 91 -1.64 5.89 -3.91
C PRO A 91 -1.43 6.26 -5.38
N LYS A 92 -0.48 5.62 -6.05
CA LYS A 92 -0.18 5.83 -7.48
C LYS A 92 -0.36 4.59 -8.36
N GLY A 93 -0.75 3.46 -7.77
CA GLY A 93 -0.98 2.21 -8.47
C GLY A 93 0.04 1.18 -8.03
N CYS A 94 0.66 0.49 -8.99
CA CYS A 94 1.66 -0.53 -8.73
C CYS A 94 2.94 -0.27 -9.55
N PHE A 95 4.05 -0.81 -9.07
CA PHE A 95 5.35 -0.73 -9.71
C PHE A 95 5.74 -2.12 -10.23
N ASN A 96 5.84 -2.28 -11.55
CA ASN A 96 6.22 -3.53 -12.20
C ASN A 96 7.72 -3.55 -12.54
N GLY A 97 8.55 -3.24 -11.54
CA GLY A 97 10.00 -3.27 -11.63
C GLY A 97 10.64 -4.07 -10.49
N SER A 98 11.95 -4.20 -10.55
CA SER A 98 12.79 -4.76 -9.49
C SER A 98 13.29 -3.67 -8.54
N ARG A 99 13.93 -4.07 -7.44
CA ARG A 99 14.52 -3.14 -6.46
C ARG A 99 15.57 -2.19 -7.05
N THR A 100 16.28 -2.64 -8.09
CA THR A 100 17.35 -1.86 -8.71
C THR A 100 16.88 -0.97 -9.84
N ASP A 101 15.62 -1.10 -10.25
CA ASP A 101 15.04 -0.25 -11.28
C ASP A 101 14.70 1.13 -10.72
N ASP A 102 14.74 2.15 -11.58
CA ASP A 102 14.38 3.50 -11.21
C ASP A 102 12.86 3.58 -10.94
N VAL A 103 12.49 3.88 -9.70
CA VAL A 103 11.08 4.02 -9.31
C VAL A 103 10.37 5.17 -10.02
N GLU A 104 11.12 6.14 -10.55
CA GLU A 104 10.58 7.25 -11.33
C GLU A 104 10.35 6.88 -12.81
N ASP A 105 10.75 5.68 -13.26
CA ASP A 105 10.46 5.19 -14.61
C ASP A 105 8.96 4.88 -14.75
N VAL A 106 8.26 5.81 -15.39
CA VAL A 106 6.82 5.76 -15.64
C VAL A 106 6.41 4.56 -16.50
N SER A 107 7.32 3.95 -17.27
CA SER A 107 7.02 2.74 -18.04
C SER A 107 6.75 1.52 -17.15
N LEU A 108 7.26 1.54 -15.92
CA LEU A 108 7.05 0.52 -14.90
C LEU A 108 5.83 0.82 -14.02
N HIS A 109 5.18 1.98 -14.20
CA HIS A 109 4.01 2.39 -13.41
C HIS A 109 2.74 1.79 -14.00
N ILE A 110 2.09 0.95 -13.21
CA ILE A 110 0.84 0.31 -13.57
C ILE A 110 -0.31 0.99 -12.85
N LYS A 111 -1.29 1.46 -13.63
CA LYS A 111 -2.51 2.08 -13.09
C LYS A 111 -3.27 1.09 -12.21
N LYS A 112 -3.91 1.61 -11.16
CA LYS A 112 -4.80 0.82 -10.30
C LYS A 112 -5.85 0.09 -11.15
N TYR A 113 -6.05 -1.19 -10.85
CA TYR A 113 -6.95 -2.13 -11.53
C TYR A 113 -6.60 -2.48 -12.98
N ALA A 114 -5.48 -2.00 -13.53
CA ALA A 114 -4.99 -2.50 -14.80
C ALA A 114 -4.59 -3.97 -14.68
N VAL A 115 -4.80 -4.70 -15.77
CA VAL A 115 -4.44 -6.12 -15.92
C VAL A 115 -3.44 -6.24 -17.06
N TRP A 116 -2.35 -6.97 -16.86
CA TRP A 116 -1.33 -7.22 -17.88
C TRP A 116 -0.85 -8.66 -17.83
N ARG A 117 -0.28 -9.13 -18.94
CA ARG A 117 0.24 -10.49 -19.04
C ARG A 117 1.72 -10.53 -18.69
N GLN A 118 2.10 -11.49 -17.86
CA GLN A 118 3.48 -11.81 -17.51
C GLN A 118 3.67 -13.33 -17.50
N GLY A 119 4.25 -13.84 -18.60
CA GLY A 119 4.42 -15.28 -18.80
C GLY A 119 3.10 -16.04 -18.83
N ALA A 120 2.95 -16.97 -17.88
CA ALA A 120 1.77 -17.83 -17.72
C ALA A 120 0.64 -17.19 -16.90
N TYR A 121 0.78 -15.93 -16.48
CA TYR A 121 -0.20 -15.25 -15.64
C TYR A 121 -0.66 -13.95 -16.29
N ASP A 122 -1.92 -13.59 -16.06
CA ASP A 122 -2.31 -12.20 -16.07
C ASP A 122 -2.30 -11.69 -14.63
N LEU A 123 -1.59 -10.60 -14.41
CA LEU A 123 -1.48 -9.91 -13.14
C LEU A 123 -2.45 -8.73 -13.11
N ARG A 124 -2.84 -8.29 -11.92
CA ARG A 124 -3.67 -7.10 -11.68
C ARG A 124 -3.03 -6.23 -10.61
N CYS A 125 -3.07 -4.92 -10.81
CA CYS A 125 -2.79 -3.98 -9.74
C CYS A 125 -4.03 -3.83 -8.86
N GLY A 126 -4.06 -4.54 -7.73
CA GLY A 126 -5.14 -4.50 -6.74
C GLY A 126 -4.99 -3.37 -5.73
N ASP A 127 -5.81 -3.43 -4.69
CA ASP A 127 -5.73 -2.51 -3.55
C ASP A 127 -4.48 -2.78 -2.68
N ASP A 128 -4.05 -4.05 -2.62
CA ASP A 128 -2.88 -4.50 -1.83
C ASP A 128 -1.62 -4.74 -2.68
N GLY A 129 -1.60 -4.26 -3.92
CA GLY A 129 -0.46 -4.38 -4.83
C GLY A 129 -0.70 -5.34 -5.99
N ILE A 130 0.38 -5.89 -6.53
CA ILE A 130 0.37 -6.75 -7.72
C ILE A 130 -0.09 -8.16 -7.34
N GLN A 131 -1.19 -8.61 -7.92
CA GLN A 131 -1.79 -9.91 -7.60
C GLN A 131 -2.00 -10.72 -8.87
N VAL A 132 -2.01 -12.05 -8.76
CA VAL A 132 -2.43 -12.92 -9.86
C VAL A 132 -3.93 -12.72 -10.08
N TYR A 133 -4.31 -12.40 -11.31
CA TYR A 133 -5.72 -12.29 -11.72
C TYR A 133 -6.23 -13.61 -12.28
N ARG A 134 -5.43 -14.23 -13.16
CA ARG A 134 -5.70 -15.53 -13.77
C ARG A 134 -4.44 -16.17 -14.32
N CYS A 135 -4.46 -17.49 -14.40
CA CYS A 135 -3.41 -18.35 -14.92
C CYS A 135 -3.78 -18.85 -16.32
N HIS A 136 -2.78 -19.09 -17.17
CA HIS A 136 -2.91 -19.67 -18.51
C HIS A 136 -2.29 -21.07 -18.52
N VAL A 137 -3.14 -22.09 -18.66
CA VAL A 137 -2.75 -23.50 -18.57
C VAL A 137 -3.37 -24.24 -19.75
N ASP A 138 -2.55 -24.88 -20.58
CA ASP A 138 -3.00 -25.61 -21.79
C ASP A 138 -3.98 -24.80 -22.67
N ASN A 139 -3.65 -23.52 -22.91
CA ASN A 139 -4.50 -22.56 -23.64
C ASN A 139 -5.86 -22.25 -22.99
N LYS A 140 -6.10 -22.70 -21.76
CA LYS A 140 -7.26 -22.33 -20.96
C LYS A 140 -6.88 -21.28 -19.93
N THR A 141 -7.87 -20.45 -19.61
CA THR A 141 -7.73 -19.42 -18.60
C THR A 141 -8.41 -19.88 -17.32
N VAL A 142 -7.68 -19.85 -16.21
CA VAL A 142 -8.14 -20.26 -14.87
C VAL A 142 -8.04 -19.06 -13.96
N TYR A 143 -9.14 -18.64 -13.33
CA TYR A 143 -9.12 -17.46 -12.47
C TYR A 143 -8.50 -17.78 -11.10
N VAL A 144 -7.95 -16.74 -10.45
CA VAL A 144 -7.42 -16.86 -9.09
C VAL A 144 -8.45 -17.48 -8.14
N GLY A 145 -7.99 -18.36 -7.26
CA GLY A 145 -8.84 -19.13 -6.32
C GLY A 145 -9.43 -20.42 -6.90
N GLN A 146 -9.31 -20.67 -8.20
CA GLN A 146 -9.72 -21.94 -8.80
C GLN A 146 -8.62 -23.01 -8.68
N ALA A 147 -9.03 -24.25 -8.49
CA ALA A 147 -8.17 -25.43 -8.44
C ALA A 147 -8.58 -26.46 -9.50
N TRP A 148 -7.62 -27.24 -10.00
CA TRP A 148 -7.87 -28.32 -10.95
C TRP A 148 -6.91 -29.49 -10.71
N ILE A 149 -7.28 -30.67 -11.20
CA ILE A 149 -6.40 -31.84 -11.25
C ILE A 149 -5.99 -32.04 -12.71
N ASP A 150 -4.70 -32.14 -12.98
CA ASP A 150 -4.21 -32.37 -14.34
C ASP A 150 -4.22 -33.85 -14.74
N LYS A 151 -3.73 -34.14 -15.94
CA LYS A 151 -3.72 -35.51 -16.50
C LYS A 151 -2.78 -36.47 -15.76
N GLU A 152 -1.83 -35.94 -15.00
CA GLU A 152 -0.90 -36.72 -14.18
C GLU A 152 -1.44 -36.95 -12.76
N GLY A 153 -2.63 -36.40 -12.45
CA GLY A 153 -3.27 -36.51 -11.14
C GLY A 153 -2.75 -35.47 -10.13
N VAL A 154 -2.03 -34.44 -10.57
CA VAL A 154 -1.48 -33.40 -9.69
C VAL A 154 -2.52 -32.30 -9.47
N VAL A 155 -2.72 -31.93 -8.20
CA VAL A 155 -3.59 -30.82 -7.81
C VAL A 155 -2.85 -29.50 -8.03
N ASN A 156 -3.46 -28.62 -8.81
CA ASN A 156 -2.96 -27.30 -9.11
C ASN A 156 -3.96 -26.24 -8.62
N ILE A 157 -3.46 -25.08 -8.20
CA ILE A 157 -4.27 -23.95 -7.72
C ILE A 157 -3.74 -22.68 -8.37
N CYS A 158 -4.61 -21.88 -8.97
CA CYS A 158 -4.25 -20.56 -9.45
C CYS A 158 -4.27 -19.58 -8.28
N LYS A 159 -3.10 -19.11 -7.86
CA LYS A 159 -2.88 -18.20 -6.74
C LYS A 159 -1.70 -17.27 -7.03
#